data_AF-A0A839QT77-F1
#
_entry.id   AF-A0A839QT77-F1
#
_cell.length_a   1.000
_cell.length_b   1.000
_cell.length_c   1.000
_cell.angle_alpha   90.00
_cell.angle_beta   90.00
_cell.angle_gamma   90.00
#
_symmetry.space_group_name_H-M   'P 1'
#
loop_
_entity.id
_entity.type
_entity.pdbx_description
1 polymer ?
#
loop_
_entity_poly.entity_id
_entity_poly.type
_entity_poly.pdbx_seq_one_letter_code
_entity_poly.pdbx_strand_id
1 'polypeptide(L)'
;MNDRAAIDDRAAPGGGVRYRARPFGFDIDPGGEEAWVGIFPSGPYTHVNAAALLLLMTLEEAEEALTADEVADRMRRDMPDMPSHAAEQLRTVLEEFAADGLVDTA
;
A
#
# COMPACT_ATOMS: atom_id res chain seq x y z
N MET A 1 -1.80 7.16 -48.12
CA MET A 1 -3.02 7.51 -47.38
C MET A 1 -3.02 6.64 -46.12
N ASN A 2 -2.58 7.24 -45.00
CA ASN A 2 -2.60 6.80 -43.59
C ASN A 2 -2.22 5.34 -43.28
N ASP A 3 -1.11 5.00 -42.62
CA ASP A 3 -0.54 5.53 -41.38
C ASP A 3 -1.52 5.53 -40.19
N ARG A 4 -1.45 4.46 -39.39
CA ARG A 4 -1.49 4.53 -37.92
C ARG A 4 -0.97 3.20 -37.33
N ALA A 5 0.33 3.24 -37.08
CA ALA A 5 1.05 2.71 -35.94
C ALA A 5 0.45 1.54 -35.14
N ALA A 6 1.28 0.49 -35.07
CA ALA A 6 1.40 -0.40 -33.93
C ALA A 6 1.53 0.37 -32.61
N ILE A 7 0.84 -0.10 -31.58
CA ILE A 7 1.16 0.11 -30.17
C ILE A 7 0.99 -1.27 -29.54
N ASP A 8 2.00 -2.12 -29.65
CA ASP A 8 2.93 -2.45 -28.55
C ASP A 8 2.16 -2.90 -27.30
N ASP A 9 1.78 -4.18 -27.28
CA ASP A 9 1.21 -4.91 -26.14
C ASP A 9 2.32 -5.30 -25.14
N ARG A 10 3.18 -4.32 -24.81
CA ARG A 10 4.03 -4.38 -23.64
C ARG A 10 3.23 -3.77 -22.50
N ALA A 11 2.54 -4.62 -21.76
CA ALA A 11 2.23 -4.32 -20.38
C ALA A 11 3.52 -3.79 -19.73
N ALA A 12 3.55 -2.50 -19.39
CA ALA A 12 4.61 -1.95 -18.59
C ALA A 12 4.72 -2.77 -17.30
N PRO A 13 5.92 -2.96 -16.72
CA PRO A 13 6.01 -3.43 -15.34
C PRO A 13 5.32 -2.37 -14.46
N GLY A 14 4.04 -2.57 -14.14
CA GLY A 14 3.20 -1.53 -13.52
C GLY A 14 1.67 -1.67 -13.67
N GLY A 15 1.15 -2.75 -14.26
CA GLY A 15 -0.29 -2.98 -14.50
C GLY A 15 -1.08 -3.62 -13.35
N GLY A 16 -0.70 -3.38 -12.09
CA GLY A 16 -1.41 -3.91 -10.91
C GLY A 16 -2.40 -2.89 -10.32
N VAL A 17 -3.32 -3.37 -9.47
CA VAL A 17 -4.19 -2.51 -8.64
C VAL A 17 -3.33 -1.52 -7.86
N ARG A 18 -3.73 -0.24 -7.85
CA ARG A 18 -3.01 0.82 -7.14
C ARG A 18 -3.76 1.19 -5.87
N TYR A 19 -3.03 1.45 -4.81
CA TYR A 19 -3.54 1.69 -3.46
C TYR A 19 -3.11 3.08 -2.99
N ARG A 20 -4.03 3.78 -2.31
CA ARG A 20 -3.77 5.07 -1.66
C ARG A 20 -4.27 5.03 -0.23
N ALA A 21 -3.46 5.46 0.73
CA ALA A 21 -3.93 5.61 2.10
C ALA A 21 -5.04 6.68 2.16
N ARG A 22 -6.14 6.35 2.82
CA ARG A 22 -7.10 7.36 3.26
C ARG A 22 -6.51 8.14 4.43
N PRO A 23 -6.89 9.40 4.66
CA PRO A 23 -6.38 10.14 5.83
C PRO A 23 -6.65 9.36 7.12
N PHE A 24 -5.62 9.14 7.93
CA PHE A 24 -5.73 8.37 9.17
C PHE A 24 -4.96 9.03 10.31
N GLY A 25 -5.32 8.66 11.53
CA GLY A 25 -4.51 8.88 12.73
C GLY A 25 -4.23 7.55 13.39
N PHE A 26 -3.16 7.48 14.18
CA PHE A 26 -2.79 6.25 14.87
C PHE A 26 -2.27 6.52 16.29
N ASP A 27 -2.35 5.50 17.13
CA ASP A 27 -1.73 5.44 18.45
C ASP A 27 -1.04 4.09 18.61
N ILE A 28 0.25 4.10 18.93
CA ILE A 28 1.07 2.88 19.05
C ILE A 28 0.99 2.40 20.50
N ASP A 29 0.71 1.11 20.69
CA ASP A 29 0.67 0.53 22.02
C ASP A 29 2.03 0.64 22.73
N PRO A 30 2.11 0.68 24.07
CA PRO A 30 3.36 0.86 24.79
C PRO A 30 4.46 -0.17 24.49
N GLY A 31 4.09 -1.34 23.95
CA GLY A 31 5.03 -2.38 23.51
C GLY A 31 5.60 -2.18 22.10
N GLY A 32 5.02 -1.29 21.29
CA GLY A 32 5.47 -1.01 19.92
C GLY A 32 5.16 -2.10 18.89
N GLU A 33 4.44 -3.16 19.28
CA GLU A 33 4.12 -4.30 18.41
C GLU A 33 2.80 -4.11 17.65
N GLU A 34 1.90 -3.30 18.21
CA GLU A 34 0.54 -3.08 17.72
C GLU A 34 0.18 -1.59 17.80
N ALA A 35 -0.81 -1.18 17.02
CA ALA A 35 -1.29 0.18 16.95
C ALA A 35 -2.79 0.24 16.62
N TRP A 36 -3.48 1.20 17.22
CA TRP A 36 -4.82 1.61 16.82
C TRP A 36 -4.73 2.57 15.64
N VAL A 37 -5.56 2.37 14.62
CA VAL A 37 -5.68 3.22 13.43
C VAL A 37 -7.13 3.65 13.26
N GLY A 38 -7.36 4.94 13.03
CA GLY A 38 -8.67 5.52 12.73
C GLY A 38 -8.67 6.31 11.44
N ILE A 39 -9.65 6.06 10.56
CA ILE A 39 -9.78 6.70 9.23
C ILE A 39 -10.72 7.93 9.27
N PHE A 40 -10.28 9.05 8.71
CA PHE A 40 -10.97 10.36 8.73
C PHE A 40 -11.57 10.77 7.37
N PRO A 41 -12.57 11.69 7.34
CA PRO A 41 -13.33 12.20 8.49
C PRO A 41 -14.35 11.18 9.03
N SER A 42 -14.59 10.10 8.27
CA SER A 42 -15.45 9.00 8.63
C SER A 42 -14.86 7.70 8.08
N GLY A 43 -14.71 6.71 8.95
CA GLY A 43 -14.20 5.40 8.59
C GLY A 43 -14.02 4.51 9.82
N PRO A 44 -13.47 3.30 9.63
CA PRO A 44 -13.31 2.35 10.71
C PRO A 44 -12.24 2.81 11.71
N TYR A 45 -12.35 2.25 12.92
CA TYR A 45 -11.23 2.12 13.84
C TYR A 45 -10.83 0.65 13.86
N THR A 46 -9.56 0.37 13.64
CA THR A 46 -9.04 -0.99 13.65
C THR A 46 -7.72 -1.05 14.40
N HIS A 47 -7.36 -2.26 14.82
CA HIS A 47 -6.13 -2.55 15.52
C HIS A 47 -5.25 -3.37 14.58
N VAL A 48 -4.02 -2.92 14.36
CA VAL A 48 -3.08 -3.52 13.40
C VAL A 48 -1.73 -3.73 14.06
N ASN A 49 -0.96 -4.68 13.56
CA ASN A 49 0.43 -4.81 14.00
C ASN A 49 1.31 -3.67 13.43
N ALA A 50 2.50 -3.46 14.01
CA ALA A 50 3.41 -2.39 13.62
C ALA A 50 3.88 -2.46 12.16
N ALA A 51 4.00 -3.67 11.58
CA ALA A 51 4.38 -3.84 10.18
C ALA A 51 3.26 -3.36 9.22
N ALA A 52 2.01 -3.64 9.59
CA ALA A 52 0.82 -3.20 8.88
C ALA A 52 0.62 -1.66 9.02
N LEU A 53 0.97 -1.08 10.18
CA LEU A 53 1.04 0.39 10.32
C LEU A 53 2.12 1.00 9.41
N LEU A 54 3.31 0.41 9.33
CA LEU A 54 4.37 0.88 8.44
C LEU A 54 3.96 0.88 6.97
N LEU A 55 3.19 -0.13 6.56
CA LEU A 55 2.59 -0.18 5.23
C LEU A 55 1.66 1.03 4.98
N LEU A 56 0.79 1.36 5.94
CA LEU A 56 -0.09 2.53 5.84
C LEU A 56 0.70 3.85 5.78
N MET A 57 1.73 4.00 6.62
CA MET A 57 2.61 5.19 6.60
C MET A 57 3.34 5.32 5.26
N THR A 58 3.83 4.20 4.70
CA THR A 58 4.49 4.17 3.38
C THR A 58 3.56 4.68 2.27
N LEU A 59 2.27 4.33 2.35
CA LEU A 59 1.24 4.81 1.42
C LEU A 59 0.84 6.26 1.66
N GLU A 60 0.84 6.72 2.91
CA GLU A 60 0.53 8.12 3.27
C GLU A 60 1.58 9.09 2.73
N GLU A 61 2.85 8.73 2.86
CA GLU A 61 3.98 9.52 2.36
C GLU A 61 4.04 9.57 0.83
N ALA A 62 3.30 8.69 0.14
CA ALA A 62 3.25 8.66 -1.31
C ALA A 62 2.30 9.74 -1.86
N GLU A 63 2.82 10.61 -2.73
CA GLU A 63 1.98 11.60 -3.45
C GLU A 63 0.95 10.92 -4.38
N GLU A 64 1.36 9.80 -4.98
CA GLU A 64 0.61 9.00 -5.94
C GLU A 64 0.25 7.62 -5.39
N ALA A 65 -0.82 7.02 -5.94
CA ALA A 65 -1.22 5.66 -5.60
C ALA A 65 -0.18 4.63 -6.08
N LEU A 66 0.14 3.66 -5.23
CA LEU A 66 1.20 2.68 -5.45
C LEU A 66 0.64 1.28 -5.67
N THR A 67 1.30 0.51 -6.54
CA THR A 67 1.13 -0.95 -6.64
C THR A 67 1.84 -1.65 -5.48
N ALA A 68 1.46 -2.91 -5.20
CA ALA A 68 2.10 -3.71 -4.16
C ALA A 68 3.62 -3.85 -4.37
N ASP A 69 4.08 -3.94 -5.62
CA ASP A 69 5.51 -4.04 -5.95
C ASP A 69 6.25 -2.74 -5.64
N GLU A 70 5.67 -1.58 -5.99
CA GLU A 70 6.23 -0.27 -5.66
C GLU A 70 6.28 -0.02 -4.16
N VAL A 71 5.27 -0.48 -3.40
CA VAL A 71 5.29 -0.41 -1.94
C VAL A 71 6.41 -1.29 -1.38
N ALA A 72 6.51 -2.54 -1.82
CA ALA A 72 7.59 -3.44 -1.40
C ALA A 72 8.98 -2.85 -1.69
N ASP A 73 9.14 -2.22 -2.85
CA ASP A 73 10.39 -1.55 -3.25
C ASP A 73 10.71 -0.32 -2.40
N ARG A 74 9.70 0.40 -1.89
CA ARG A 74 9.91 1.49 -0.93
C ARG A 74 10.30 0.95 0.43
N MET A 75 9.51 0.03 0.99
CA MET A 75 9.78 -0.59 2.29
C MET A 75 11.17 -1.24 2.33
N ARG A 76 11.63 -1.86 1.24
CA ARG A 76 12.97 -2.47 1.16
C ARG A 76 14.11 -1.45 1.23
N ARG A 77 13.90 -0.19 0.86
CA ARG A 77 14.94 0.85 1.01
C ARG A 77 15.23 1.14 2.47
N ASP A 78 14.17 1.15 3.28
CA ASP A 78 14.24 1.42 4.72
C ASP A 78 14.53 0.13 5.52
N MET A 79 14.19 -1.03 4.95
CA MET A 79 14.41 -2.36 5.52
C MET A 79 15.14 -3.28 4.52
N PRO A 80 16.48 -3.20 4.42
CA PRO A 80 17.26 -3.97 3.44
C PRO A 80 17.10 -5.50 3.58
N ASP A 81 16.80 -5.99 4.78
CA ASP A 81 16.62 -7.41 5.10
C ASP A 81 15.19 -7.91 4.83
N MET A 82 14.33 -7.09 4.22
CA MET A 82 12.96 -7.49 3.89
C MET A 82 12.96 -8.67 2.91
N PRO A 83 12.21 -9.76 3.19
CA PRO A 83 12.20 -10.94 2.33
C PRO A 83 11.77 -10.64 0.90
N SER A 84 12.38 -11.33 -0.08
CA SER A 84 12.08 -11.11 -1.51
C SER A 84 10.63 -11.45 -1.89
N HIS A 85 10.01 -12.39 -1.17
CA HIS A 85 8.60 -12.78 -1.34
C HIS A 85 7.62 -11.88 -0.56
N ALA A 86 8.08 -10.81 0.09
CA ALA A 86 7.21 -9.93 0.86
C ALA A 86 6.20 -9.18 -0.01
N ALA A 87 6.47 -8.94 -1.30
CA ALA A 87 5.52 -8.29 -2.22
C ALA A 87 4.21 -9.08 -2.38
N GLU A 88 4.27 -10.41 -2.38
CA GLU A 88 3.07 -11.26 -2.45
C GLU A 88 2.22 -11.13 -1.18
N GLN A 89 2.87 -11.14 -0.02
CA GLN A 89 2.19 -10.96 1.27
C GLN A 89 1.61 -9.54 1.41
N LEU A 90 2.36 -8.53 0.98
CA LEU A 90 1.89 -7.14 0.97
C LEU A 90 0.67 -6.96 0.09
N ARG A 91 0.58 -7.64 -1.05
CA ARG A 91 -0.61 -7.60 -1.91
C ARG A 91 -1.86 -8.07 -1.15
N THR A 92 -1.77 -9.20 -0.44
CA THR A 92 -2.90 -9.70 0.37
C THR A 92 -3.30 -8.71 1.46
N VAL A 93 -2.34 -8.12 2.17
CA VAL A 93 -2.64 -7.12 3.22
C VAL A 93 -3.27 -5.86 2.63
N LEU A 94 -2.81 -5.40 1.45
CA LEU A 94 -3.40 -4.26 0.75
C LEU A 94 -4.84 -4.51 0.30
N GLU A 95 -5.15 -5.74 -0.14
CA GLU A 95 -6.50 -6.17 -0.47
C GLU A 95 -7.40 -6.19 0.78
N GLU A 96 -6.90 -6.69 1.91
CA GLU A 96 -7.60 -6.64 3.20
C GLU A 96 -7.86 -5.20 3.66
N PHE A 97 -6.86 -4.33 3.57
CA PHE A 97 -7.01 -2.91 3.89
C PHE A 97 -8.04 -2.21 3.00
N ALA A 98 -8.11 -2.57 1.72
CA ALA A 98 -9.10 -2.02 0.81
C ALA A 98 -10.51 -2.49 1.19
N ALA A 99 -10.66 -3.78 1.53
CA ALA A 99 -11.93 -4.36 1.97
C ALA A 99 -12.42 -3.75 3.30
N ASP A 100 -11.50 -3.47 4.22
CA ASP A 100 -11.79 -2.84 5.51
C ASP A 100 -11.95 -1.31 5.39
N GLY A 101 -11.61 -0.73 4.24
CA GLY A 101 -11.79 0.70 3.95
C GLY A 101 -10.71 1.60 4.56
N LEU A 102 -9.50 1.07 4.80
CA LEU A 102 -8.31 1.82 5.20
C LEU A 102 -7.60 2.48 4.02
N VAL A 103 -7.64 1.84 2.86
CA VAL A 103 -7.03 2.35 1.62
C VAL A 103 -8.07 2.39 0.51
N ASP A 104 -7.89 3.30 -0.44
CA ASP A 104 -8.66 3.36 -1.68
C ASP A 104 -7.91 2.62 -2.80
N THR A 105 -8.66 1.97 -3.70
CA THR A 105 -8.13 1.38 -4.94
C THR A 105 -8.37 2.30 -6.13
N ALA A 106 -7.33 2.53 -6.95
CA ALA A 106 -7.37 3.36 -8.16
C ALA A 106 -7.09 2.56 -9.44
#